data_AF-A0A7R7WX55-F1
#
_entry.id   AF-A0A7R7WX55-F1
#
_cell.length_a   1.000
_cell.length_b   1.000
_cell.length_c   1.000
_cell.angle_alpha   90.00
_cell.angle_beta   90.00
_cell.angle_gamma   90.00
#
_symmetry.space_group_name_H-M   'P 1'
#
loop_
_entity.id
_entity.type
_entity.pdbx_description
1 polymer ?
#
loop_
_entity_poly.entity_id
_entity_poly.type
_entity_poly.pdbx_seq_one_letter_code
_entity_poly.pdbx_strand_id
1 'polypeptide(L)'
;MEEYEFRVYRISYATRDSEEGQNSKIASKVEESYRRVNRHRIPIKLKTFCWLNFVTLVSILITIGLYIWAGCIHDGTALVGLATMSLSTSVASLSARWYPRLSGRSSQAEVPSGDVIIRTRAGAFILVYGDDDVIRELYEGMEDCEYMFKGNTHHRLLGTSTLLLMASIILLSNCGSEMQIAIGVAYIILNALYWLLALLVEPRDLWDMSRYKIEFVECRPSTPDSSYTETLWAVINMTGSVEWVANGELIPQTPAWDQWLQEAKEHIGKDWDPVRRKDELMNPRLAYRNGRWFD
;
A
#
# COMPACT_ATOMS: atom_id res chain seq x y z
N MET A 1 6.36 13.94 7.37
CA MET A 1 7.73 14.08 6.87
C MET A 1 7.93 15.56 6.69
N GLU A 2 8.99 16.07 7.31
CA GLU A 2 9.31 17.51 7.26
C GLU A 2 9.89 17.87 5.89
N GLU A 3 9.87 19.14 5.54
CA GLU A 3 10.42 19.63 4.28
C GLU A 3 11.92 19.32 4.23
N TYR A 4 12.45 18.80 3.11
CA TYR A 4 13.88 18.46 2.96
C TYR A 4 14.43 17.41 3.95
N GLU A 5 13.57 16.62 4.59
CA GLU A 5 13.99 15.50 5.44
C GLU A 5 14.56 14.35 4.60
N PHE A 6 15.60 13.67 5.08
CA PHE A 6 16.12 12.45 4.46
C PHE A 6 16.06 11.28 5.44
N ARG A 7 15.45 10.17 5.00
CA ARG A 7 15.30 8.95 5.82
C ARG A 7 15.79 7.72 5.08
N VAL A 8 16.43 6.84 5.83
CA VAL A 8 16.96 5.57 5.31
C VAL A 8 16.35 4.42 6.05
N TYR A 9 15.71 3.52 5.31
CA TYR A 9 15.15 2.29 5.81
C TYR A 9 15.86 1.09 5.17
N ARG A 10 16.00 0.02 5.94
CA ARG A 10 16.39 -1.29 5.44
C ARG A 10 15.23 -2.25 5.66
N ILE A 11 14.77 -2.88 4.59
CA ILE A 11 13.68 -3.87 4.65
C ILE A 11 14.25 -5.23 4.30
N SER A 12 14.01 -6.20 5.17
CA SER A 12 14.37 -7.61 4.95
C SER A 12 13.23 -8.52 5.40
N TYR A 13 13.24 -9.79 5.00
CA TYR A 13 12.29 -10.76 5.53
C TYR A 13 12.57 -11.03 7.03
N ALA A 14 11.57 -10.83 7.88
CA ALA A 14 11.68 -11.04 9.33
C ALA A 14 11.84 -12.51 9.69
N THR A 15 11.08 -13.36 9.00
CA THR A 15 11.24 -14.80 9.01
C THR A 15 11.89 -15.15 7.69
N ARG A 16 13.17 -15.48 7.71
CA ARG A 16 13.76 -16.29 6.63
C ARG A 16 12.89 -17.54 6.62
N ASP A 17 12.03 -17.71 5.61
CA ASP A 17 11.15 -18.89 5.52
C ASP A 17 12.00 -20.10 5.86
N SER A 18 11.76 -20.65 7.04
CA SER A 18 12.63 -21.60 7.71
C SER A 18 12.37 -22.98 7.09
N GLU A 19 12.77 -23.14 5.84
CA GLU A 19 12.90 -24.42 5.13
C GLU A 19 14.22 -24.47 4.34
N GLU A 20 15.25 -23.74 4.78
CA GLU A 20 16.63 -23.95 4.30
C GLU A 20 17.38 -25.01 5.13
N GLY A 21 16.70 -25.77 5.98
CA GLY A 21 17.38 -26.68 6.91
C GLY A 21 16.53 -27.80 7.48
N GLN A 22 15.88 -28.62 6.67
CA GLN A 22 15.64 -30.01 7.10
C GLN A 22 15.66 -31.00 5.93
N ASN A 23 16.69 -31.83 5.95
CA ASN A 23 16.90 -33.01 5.11
C ASN A 23 15.61 -33.80 4.85
N SER A 24 15.22 -33.91 3.58
CA SER A 24 14.60 -35.14 3.09
C SER A 24 15.12 -35.42 1.69
N LYS A 25 16.10 -36.32 1.63
CA LYS A 25 16.51 -37.01 0.41
C LYS A 25 15.28 -37.66 -0.22
N ILE A 26 15.24 -37.64 -1.56
CA ILE A 26 14.29 -38.34 -2.43
C ILE A 26 12.94 -37.60 -2.59
N ALA A 27 12.91 -36.64 -3.51
CA ALA A 27 11.68 -36.26 -4.20
C ALA A 27 12.01 -35.96 -5.66
N SER A 28 11.18 -36.49 -6.56
CA SER A 28 11.41 -36.48 -8.01
C SER A 28 11.49 -35.05 -8.58
N LYS A 29 12.33 -34.87 -9.62
CA LYS A 29 12.61 -33.59 -10.30
C LYS A 29 11.36 -32.88 -10.87
N VAL A 30 10.22 -33.57 -10.94
CA VAL A 30 8.93 -33.05 -11.41
C VAL A 30 8.13 -32.40 -10.27
N GLU A 31 8.22 -32.95 -9.05
CA GLU A 31 7.51 -32.45 -7.87
C GLU A 31 8.15 -31.16 -7.30
N GLU A 32 9.46 -31.00 -7.48
CA GLU A 32 10.17 -29.76 -7.14
C GLU A 32 9.70 -28.56 -7.97
N SER A 33 9.39 -28.74 -9.25
CA SER A 33 8.90 -27.65 -10.11
C SER A 33 7.51 -27.18 -9.69
N TYR A 34 6.62 -28.09 -9.30
CA TYR A 34 5.27 -27.72 -8.80
C TYR A 34 5.33 -27.13 -7.38
N ARG A 35 6.23 -27.60 -6.51
CA ARG A 35 6.39 -27.06 -5.15
C ARG A 35 7.11 -25.70 -5.14
N ARG A 36 8.07 -25.45 -6.04
CA ARG A 36 8.77 -24.15 -6.16
C ARG A 36 7.92 -23.02 -6.75
N VAL A 37 7.00 -23.31 -7.68
CA VAL A 37 6.10 -22.28 -8.26
C VAL A 37 5.08 -21.75 -7.24
N ASN A 38 4.80 -22.51 -6.18
CA ASN A 38 3.92 -22.09 -5.08
C ASN A 38 4.67 -21.42 -3.92
N ARG A 39 6.01 -21.31 -3.97
CA ARG A 39 6.85 -20.75 -2.91
C ARG A 39 6.62 -19.25 -2.63
N HIS A 40 5.94 -18.54 -3.55
CA HIS A 40 5.71 -17.09 -3.48
C HIS A 40 4.23 -16.70 -3.35
N ARG A 41 3.37 -17.60 -2.86
CA ARG A 41 1.91 -17.38 -2.79
C ARG A 41 1.39 -17.32 -1.35
N ILE A 42 2.06 -16.60 -0.47
CA ILE A 42 1.52 -16.35 0.87
C ILE A 42 0.72 -15.04 0.79
N PRO A 43 -0.62 -15.07 0.76
CA PRO A 43 -1.42 -13.85 0.76
C PRO A 43 -1.17 -13.09 2.06
N ILE A 44 -0.93 -11.77 1.97
CA ILE A 44 -0.92 -10.91 3.15
C ILE A 44 -2.29 -11.01 3.81
N LYS A 45 -2.30 -11.44 5.07
CA LYS A 45 -3.54 -11.57 5.85
C LYS A 45 -3.85 -10.24 6.54
N LEU A 46 -5.13 -9.97 6.73
CA LEU A 46 -5.54 -8.94 7.69
C LEU A 46 -5.24 -9.43 9.10
N LYS A 47 -4.85 -8.52 9.99
CA LYS A 47 -4.68 -8.84 11.41
C LYS A 47 -6.01 -9.34 11.97
N THR A 48 -5.97 -10.44 12.74
CA THR A 48 -7.18 -11.06 13.31
C THR A 48 -7.84 -10.15 14.35
N PHE A 49 -7.06 -9.35 15.07
CA PHE A 49 -7.53 -8.32 16.00
C PHE A 49 -7.42 -6.93 15.37
N CYS A 50 -8.18 -6.72 14.30
CA CYS A 50 -8.30 -5.43 13.65
C CYS A 50 -9.59 -4.73 14.11
N TRP A 51 -9.60 -3.39 14.24
CA TRP A 51 -10.81 -2.61 14.53
C TRP A 51 -11.94 -2.88 13.52
N LEU A 52 -11.58 -3.23 12.28
CA LEU A 52 -12.52 -3.67 11.26
C LEU A 52 -13.33 -4.89 11.73
N ASN A 53 -12.70 -5.87 12.37
CA ASN A 53 -13.37 -7.05 12.92
C ASN A 53 -14.26 -6.70 14.13
N PHE A 54 -13.92 -5.65 14.88
CA PHE A 54 -14.78 -5.17 15.95
C PHE A 54 -16.06 -4.52 15.39
N VAL A 55 -15.94 -3.67 14.36
CA VAL A 55 -17.09 -3.04 13.70
C VAL A 55 -18.00 -4.10 13.05
N THR A 56 -17.43 -5.14 12.43
CA THR A 56 -18.24 -6.24 11.87
C THR A 56 -18.91 -7.08 12.95
N LEU A 57 -18.28 -7.27 14.11
CA LEU A 57 -18.93 -7.94 15.25
C LEU A 57 -20.11 -7.12 15.78
N VAL A 58 -19.95 -5.81 15.93
CA VAL A 58 -21.03 -4.91 16.34
C VAL A 58 -22.18 -4.91 15.32
N SER A 59 -21.88 -4.92 14.02
CA SER A 59 -22.93 -5.00 12.99
C SER A 59 -23.70 -6.31 13.03
N ILE A 60 -23.03 -7.44 13.28
CA ILE A 60 -23.67 -8.74 13.48
C ILE A 60 -24.58 -8.71 14.71
N LEU A 61 -24.12 -8.15 15.84
CA LEU A 61 -24.93 -8.05 17.06
C LEU A 61 -26.17 -7.18 16.87
N ILE A 62 -26.04 -6.03 16.21
CA ILE A 62 -27.19 -5.16 15.87
C ILE A 62 -28.18 -5.92 14.98
N THR A 63 -27.70 -6.66 13.98
CA THR A 63 -28.56 -7.43 13.07
C THR A 63 -29.32 -8.53 13.80
N ILE A 64 -28.66 -9.28 14.70
CA ILE A 64 -29.30 -10.30 15.54
C ILE A 64 -30.33 -9.65 16.48
N GLY A 65 -29.98 -8.53 17.11
CA GLY A 65 -30.89 -7.78 17.99
C GLY A 65 -32.16 -7.34 17.27
N LEU A 66 -32.01 -6.74 16.08
CA LEU A 66 -33.13 -6.35 15.23
C LEU A 66 -33.98 -7.55 14.80
N TYR A 67 -33.36 -8.67 14.47
CA TYR A 67 -34.07 -9.88 14.07
C TYR A 67 -34.93 -10.47 15.20
N ILE A 68 -34.37 -10.56 16.42
CA ILE A 68 -35.11 -11.01 17.61
C ILE A 68 -36.25 -10.04 17.92
N TRP A 69 -35.98 -8.73 17.86
CA TRP A 69 -36.95 -7.68 18.12
C TRP A 69 -38.15 -7.73 17.16
N ALA A 70 -37.89 -7.93 15.85
CA ALA A 70 -38.93 -8.12 14.85
C ALA A 70 -39.80 -9.36 15.14
N GLY A 71 -39.19 -10.43 15.66
CA GLY A 71 -39.90 -11.63 16.11
C GLY A 71 -40.82 -11.38 17.29
N CYS A 72 -40.39 -10.58 18.28
CA CYS A 72 -41.20 -10.22 19.44
C CYS A 72 -42.40 -9.34 19.07
N ILE A 73 -42.25 -8.45 18.08
CA ILE A 73 -43.32 -7.58 17.58
C ILE A 73 -44.24 -8.33 16.58
N HIS A 74 -43.90 -9.56 16.21
CA HIS A 74 -44.59 -10.36 15.20
C HIS A 74 -44.69 -9.66 13.83
N ASP A 75 -43.67 -8.88 13.46
CA ASP A 75 -43.56 -8.27 12.13
C ASP A 75 -42.90 -9.24 11.15
N GLY A 76 -43.74 -10.01 10.45
CA GLY A 76 -43.28 -10.99 9.46
C GLY A 76 -42.56 -10.37 8.26
N THR A 77 -42.98 -9.16 7.84
CA THR A 77 -42.38 -8.48 6.70
C THR A 77 -40.96 -8.02 7.04
N ALA A 78 -40.75 -7.50 8.25
CA ALA A 78 -39.42 -7.16 8.75
C ALA A 78 -38.49 -8.37 8.85
N LEU A 79 -38.99 -9.51 9.34
CA LEU A 79 -38.19 -10.74 9.46
C LEU A 79 -37.69 -11.23 8.11
N VAL A 80 -38.59 -11.30 7.12
CA VAL A 80 -38.22 -11.72 5.76
C VAL A 80 -37.30 -10.69 5.10
N GLY A 81 -37.56 -9.40 5.31
CA GLY A 81 -36.70 -8.31 4.85
C GLY A 81 -35.28 -8.43 5.38
N LEU A 82 -35.09 -8.52 6.70
CA LEU A 82 -33.77 -8.65 7.34
C LEU A 82 -33.03 -9.93 6.94
N ALA A 83 -33.74 -11.05 6.81
CA ALA A 83 -33.15 -12.30 6.33
C ALA A 83 -32.65 -12.17 4.88
N THR A 84 -33.46 -11.55 4.02
CA THR A 84 -33.12 -11.31 2.61
C THR A 84 -31.94 -10.33 2.49
N MET A 85 -31.92 -9.28 3.30
CA MET A 85 -30.80 -8.33 3.39
C MET A 85 -29.50 -9.03 3.77
N SER A 86 -29.54 -9.85 4.82
CA SER A 86 -28.37 -10.58 5.33
C SER A 86 -27.82 -11.55 4.28
N LEU A 87 -28.71 -12.24 3.55
CA LEU A 87 -28.33 -13.11 2.45
C LEU A 87 -27.71 -12.32 1.29
N SER A 88 -28.32 -11.20 0.90
CA SER A 88 -27.79 -10.30 -0.12
C SER A 88 -26.37 -9.83 0.20
N THR A 89 -26.16 -9.30 1.42
CA THR A 89 -24.85 -8.83 1.87
C THR A 89 -23.82 -9.96 1.88
N SER A 90 -24.20 -11.16 2.33
CA SER A 90 -23.31 -12.33 2.34
C SER A 90 -22.88 -12.74 0.92
N VAL A 91 -23.81 -12.73 -0.04
CA VAL A 91 -23.52 -13.02 -1.46
C VAL A 91 -22.64 -11.93 -2.07
N ALA A 92 -22.91 -10.66 -1.76
CA ALA A 92 -22.10 -9.52 -2.19
C ALA A 92 -20.66 -9.64 -1.66
N SER A 93 -20.49 -9.89 -0.35
CA SER A 93 -19.17 -10.08 0.27
C SER A 93 -18.42 -11.28 -0.30
N LEU A 94 -19.11 -12.37 -0.61
CA LEU A 94 -18.52 -13.53 -1.28
C LEU A 94 -18.05 -13.18 -2.70
N SER A 95 -18.83 -12.39 -3.43
CA SER A 95 -18.49 -11.94 -4.79
C SER A 95 -17.28 -11.00 -4.81
N ALA A 96 -17.12 -10.19 -3.75
CA ALA A 96 -16.06 -9.22 -3.57
C ALA A 96 -14.84 -9.79 -2.82
N ARG A 97 -14.76 -11.11 -2.62
CA ARG A 97 -13.61 -11.73 -1.96
C ARG A 97 -12.41 -11.75 -2.90
N TRP A 98 -11.43 -10.92 -2.60
CA TRP A 98 -10.15 -10.82 -3.32
C TRP A 98 -8.97 -11.00 -2.36
N TYR A 99 -7.82 -11.33 -2.92
CA TYR A 99 -6.54 -11.29 -2.21
C TYR A 99 -5.50 -10.57 -3.07
N PRO A 100 -4.59 -9.79 -2.46
CA PRO A 100 -3.51 -9.16 -3.19
C PRO A 100 -2.57 -10.24 -3.71
N ARG A 101 -2.22 -10.17 -5.00
CA ARG A 101 -1.21 -11.04 -5.58
C ARG A 101 0.12 -10.31 -5.54
N LEU A 102 1.07 -10.87 -4.81
CA LEU A 102 2.41 -10.32 -4.72
C LEU A 102 3.23 -10.75 -5.95
N SER A 103 3.91 -9.81 -6.58
CA SER A 103 4.68 -10.08 -7.80
C SER A 103 5.93 -10.89 -7.51
N GLY A 104 5.87 -12.20 -7.79
CA GLY A 104 7.03 -13.10 -7.77
C GLY A 104 7.81 -13.10 -9.08
N ARG A 105 9.08 -13.51 -9.01
CA ARG A 105 9.94 -13.58 -10.19
C ARG A 105 9.67 -14.85 -11.00
N SER A 106 9.62 -14.73 -12.32
CA SER A 106 9.55 -15.89 -13.23
C SER A 106 10.94 -16.40 -13.65
N SER A 107 11.91 -15.48 -13.80
CA SER A 107 13.32 -15.79 -14.17
C SER A 107 14.22 -15.96 -12.93
N GLN A 108 15.35 -16.66 -13.05
CA GLN A 108 16.32 -16.92 -11.96
C GLN A 108 17.68 -16.24 -12.20
N ALA A 109 17.79 -15.30 -13.13
CA ALA A 109 19.05 -14.63 -13.41
C ALA A 109 19.50 -13.77 -12.21
N GLU A 110 20.79 -13.67 -11.93
CA GLU A 110 21.27 -12.75 -10.92
C GLU A 110 21.00 -11.30 -11.35
N VAL A 111 20.38 -10.50 -10.48
CA VAL A 111 20.05 -9.09 -10.73
C VAL A 111 20.72 -8.24 -9.66
N PRO A 112 21.08 -6.99 -9.99
CA PRO A 112 21.62 -6.05 -9.01
C PRO A 112 20.58 -5.77 -7.90
N SER A 113 21.06 -5.21 -6.78
CA SER A 113 20.21 -4.80 -5.67
C SER A 113 19.07 -3.88 -6.12
N GLY A 114 17.85 -4.19 -5.69
CA GLY A 114 16.64 -3.44 -6.05
C GLY A 114 16.38 -2.26 -5.14
N ASP A 115 17.36 -1.41 -4.84
CA ASP A 115 17.17 -0.28 -3.93
C ASP A 115 16.17 0.75 -4.52
N VAL A 116 15.27 1.27 -3.68
CA VAL A 116 14.23 2.22 -4.12
C VAL A 116 14.37 3.56 -3.42
N ILE A 117 14.26 4.62 -4.21
CA ILE A 117 14.28 6.01 -3.76
C ILE A 117 12.92 6.63 -4.00
N ILE A 118 12.30 7.14 -2.93
CA ILE A 118 11.00 7.79 -2.98
C ILE A 118 11.20 9.28 -2.74
N ARG A 119 10.80 10.10 -3.70
CA ARG A 119 10.73 11.56 -3.54
C ARG A 119 9.34 11.98 -3.11
N THR A 120 9.28 12.82 -2.08
CA THR A 120 8.04 13.49 -1.67
C THR A 120 7.88 14.86 -2.35
N ARG A 121 6.66 15.40 -2.35
CA ARG A 121 6.38 16.75 -2.86
C ARG A 121 7.06 17.86 -2.08
N ALA A 122 7.42 17.62 -0.81
CA ALA A 122 8.10 18.57 0.07
C ALA A 122 9.63 18.55 -0.07
N GLY A 123 10.17 17.92 -1.13
CA GLY A 123 11.61 17.84 -1.35
C GLY A 123 12.34 16.88 -0.39
N ALA A 124 11.61 16.13 0.43
CA ALA A 124 12.16 15.08 1.28
C ALA A 124 12.33 13.77 0.50
N PHE A 125 13.36 13.00 0.86
CA PHE A 125 13.75 11.76 0.22
C PHE A 125 13.73 10.59 1.20
N ILE A 126 13.28 9.43 0.71
CA ILE A 126 13.31 8.18 1.44
C ILE A 126 14.10 7.17 0.63
N LEU A 127 15.21 6.69 1.18
CA LEU A 127 16.00 5.62 0.60
C LEU A 127 15.64 4.31 1.31
N VAL A 128 15.29 3.30 0.53
CA VAL A 128 14.91 1.98 1.02
C VAL A 128 15.86 0.94 0.45
N TYR A 129 16.72 0.40 1.32
CA TYR A 129 17.59 -0.73 1.01
C TYR A 129 16.85 -2.03 1.22
N GLY A 130 16.96 -2.96 0.27
CA GLY A 130 16.36 -4.28 0.42
C GLY A 130 16.78 -5.24 -0.67
N ASP A 131 16.54 -6.54 -0.43
CA ASP A 131 16.69 -7.55 -1.48
C ASP A 131 15.72 -7.23 -2.63
N ASP A 132 16.14 -7.43 -3.87
CA ASP A 132 15.33 -7.17 -5.07
C ASP A 132 13.94 -7.84 -4.98
N ASP A 133 13.89 -9.08 -4.49
CA ASP A 133 12.63 -9.79 -4.32
C ASP A 133 11.69 -9.12 -3.32
N VAL A 134 12.19 -8.53 -2.23
CA VAL A 134 11.37 -7.81 -1.25
C VAL A 134 10.86 -6.50 -1.84
N ILE A 135 11.74 -5.77 -2.52
CA ILE A 135 11.42 -4.44 -3.04
C ILE A 135 10.45 -4.56 -4.22
N ARG A 136 10.69 -5.49 -5.14
CA ARG A 136 9.79 -5.77 -6.26
C ARG A 136 8.43 -6.25 -5.79
N GLU A 137 8.39 -7.02 -4.71
CA GLU A 137 7.13 -7.48 -4.09
C GLU A 137 6.31 -6.31 -3.53
N LEU A 138 6.96 -5.36 -2.85
CA LEU A 138 6.30 -4.24 -2.15
C LEU A 138 6.02 -3.02 -3.02
N TYR A 139 6.94 -2.68 -3.93
CA TYR A 139 6.93 -1.42 -4.68
C TYR A 139 6.64 -1.59 -6.17
N GLU A 140 7.01 -2.73 -6.76
CA GLU A 140 6.80 -2.99 -8.20
C GLU A 140 5.60 -3.92 -8.44
N GLY A 141 4.99 -4.45 -7.37
CA GLY A 141 4.20 -5.68 -7.43
C GLY A 141 2.68 -5.60 -7.33
N MET A 142 2.07 -4.41 -7.41
CA MET A 142 0.68 -4.21 -6.99
C MET A 142 -0.27 -3.81 -8.13
N GLU A 143 -0.29 -4.58 -9.23
CA GLU A 143 -1.22 -4.29 -10.34
C GLU A 143 -2.43 -5.24 -10.40
N ASP A 144 -2.35 -6.45 -9.85
CA ASP A 144 -3.41 -7.46 -9.98
C ASP A 144 -4.02 -7.90 -8.64
N CYS A 145 -5.30 -7.58 -8.44
CA CYS A 145 -6.13 -8.19 -7.39
C CYS A 145 -6.72 -9.51 -7.91
N GLU A 146 -6.42 -10.62 -7.24
CA GLU A 146 -6.97 -11.92 -7.62
C GLU A 146 -8.31 -12.15 -6.91
N TYR A 147 -9.40 -11.98 -7.64
CA TYR A 147 -10.74 -12.33 -7.17
C TYR A 147 -10.91 -13.85 -7.10
N MET A 148 -11.50 -14.35 -6.01
CA MET A 148 -11.73 -15.78 -5.81
C MET A 148 -12.70 -16.35 -6.87
N PHE A 149 -13.66 -15.54 -7.31
CA PHE A 149 -14.56 -15.86 -8.42
C PHE A 149 -14.21 -14.97 -9.61
N LYS A 150 -13.87 -15.58 -10.74
CA LYS A 150 -13.56 -14.88 -12.00
C LYS A 150 -14.66 -15.12 -13.02
N GLY A 151 -14.85 -14.15 -13.93
CA GLY A 151 -15.76 -14.27 -15.08
C GLY A 151 -17.24 -14.38 -14.71
N ASN A 152 -17.95 -15.31 -15.34
CA ASN A 152 -19.42 -15.40 -15.27
C ASN A 152 -19.97 -15.67 -13.87
N THR A 153 -19.23 -16.38 -13.01
CA THR A 153 -19.68 -16.66 -11.64
C THR A 153 -19.72 -15.39 -10.80
N HIS A 154 -18.74 -14.49 -10.97
CA HIS A 154 -18.72 -13.20 -10.28
C HIS A 154 -19.91 -12.33 -10.69
N HIS A 155 -20.18 -12.19 -11.99
CA HIS A 155 -21.32 -11.42 -12.48
C HIS A 155 -22.68 -11.99 -12.01
N ARG A 156 -22.80 -13.33 -11.95
CA ARG A 156 -24.01 -13.98 -11.43
C ARG A 156 -24.21 -13.71 -9.94
N LEU A 157 -23.17 -13.87 -9.12
CA LEU A 157 -23.20 -13.58 -7.68
C LEU A 157 -23.56 -12.10 -7.43
N LEU A 158 -22.91 -11.19 -8.15
CA LEU A 158 -23.17 -9.76 -8.05
C LEU A 158 -24.62 -9.42 -8.41
N GLY A 159 -25.11 -9.92 -9.55
CA GLY A 159 -26.49 -9.74 -9.99
C GLY A 159 -27.52 -10.29 -8.99
N THR A 160 -27.30 -11.49 -8.47
CA THR A 160 -28.16 -12.08 -7.44
C THR A 160 -28.17 -11.25 -6.15
N SER A 161 -27.01 -10.73 -5.71
CA SER A 161 -26.94 -9.90 -4.52
C SER A 161 -27.77 -8.61 -4.68
N THR A 162 -27.67 -7.92 -5.83
CA THR A 162 -28.42 -6.69 -6.09
C THR A 162 -29.93 -6.94 -6.16
N LEU A 163 -30.37 -8.04 -6.77
CA LEU A 163 -31.80 -8.40 -6.81
C LEU A 163 -32.37 -8.68 -5.42
N LEU A 164 -31.63 -9.43 -4.59
CA LEU A 164 -32.01 -9.67 -3.20
C LEU A 164 -32.02 -8.37 -2.38
N LEU A 165 -31.08 -7.46 -2.64
CA LEU A 165 -31.03 -6.15 -1.98
C LEU A 165 -32.28 -5.33 -2.32
N MET A 166 -32.65 -5.25 -3.60
CA MET A 166 -33.85 -4.52 -4.03
C MET A 166 -35.12 -5.12 -3.43
N ALA A 167 -35.26 -6.45 -3.43
CA ALA A 167 -36.37 -7.13 -2.79
C ALA A 167 -36.44 -6.84 -1.28
N SER A 168 -35.28 -6.87 -0.60
CA SER A 168 -35.18 -6.55 0.81
C SER A 168 -35.62 -5.12 1.13
N ILE A 169 -35.20 -4.13 0.33
CA ILE A 169 -35.55 -2.72 0.55
C ILE A 169 -37.06 -2.53 0.45
N ILE A 170 -37.71 -3.16 -0.53
CA ILE A 170 -39.17 -3.07 -0.71
C ILE A 170 -39.91 -3.67 0.49
N LEU A 171 -39.47 -4.84 0.98
CA LEU A 171 -40.05 -5.47 2.15
C LEU A 171 -39.88 -4.61 3.41
N LEU A 172 -38.69 -4.07 3.65
CA LEU A 172 -38.43 -3.20 4.80
C LEU A 172 -39.18 -1.87 4.72
N SER A 173 -39.45 -1.35 3.53
CA SER A 173 -40.28 -0.14 3.34
C SER A 173 -41.75 -0.38 3.73
N ASN A 174 -42.20 -1.63 3.75
CA ASN A 174 -43.56 -2.01 4.13
C ASN A 174 -43.66 -2.51 5.58
N CYS A 175 -42.56 -2.58 6.33
CA CYS A 175 -42.59 -3.02 7.73
C CYS A 175 -43.26 -1.99 8.65
N GLY A 176 -43.59 -2.42 9.87
CA GLY A 176 -44.18 -1.54 10.88
C GLY A 176 -43.29 -0.33 11.18
N SER A 177 -43.91 0.80 11.52
CA SER A 177 -43.21 2.06 11.83
C SER A 177 -42.16 1.89 12.94
N GLU A 178 -42.45 1.06 13.94
CA GLU A 178 -41.52 0.74 15.03
C GLU A 178 -40.21 0.14 14.52
N MET A 179 -40.32 -0.79 13.56
CA MET A 179 -39.16 -1.48 13.00
C MET A 179 -38.41 -0.60 12.00
N GLN A 180 -39.12 0.22 11.23
CA GLN A 180 -38.52 1.17 10.31
C GLN A 180 -37.63 2.19 11.03
N ILE A 181 -38.07 2.69 12.19
CA ILE A 181 -37.27 3.58 13.04
C ILE A 181 -36.05 2.84 13.61
N ALA A 182 -36.24 1.61 14.11
CA ALA A 182 -35.15 0.81 14.67
C ALA A 182 -34.02 0.54 13.65
N ILE A 183 -34.39 0.19 12.41
CA ILE A 183 -33.43 0.00 11.30
C ILE A 183 -32.74 1.32 10.95
N GLY A 184 -33.48 2.43 10.90
CA GLY A 184 -32.91 3.76 10.66
C GLY A 184 -31.86 4.16 11.71
N VAL A 185 -32.17 3.94 12.99
CA VAL A 185 -31.22 4.18 14.09
C VAL A 185 -29.98 3.27 13.98
N ALA A 186 -30.18 1.99 13.67
CA ALA A 186 -29.08 1.05 13.45
C ALA A 186 -28.14 1.51 12.31
N TYR A 187 -28.71 2.01 11.21
CA TYR A 187 -27.93 2.55 10.10
C TYR A 187 -27.10 3.78 10.51
N ILE A 188 -27.69 4.71 11.27
CA ILE A 188 -26.99 5.90 11.78
C ILE A 188 -25.82 5.49 12.68
N ILE A 189 -26.03 4.54 13.60
CA ILE A 189 -24.98 4.03 14.49
C ILE A 189 -23.85 3.39 13.69
N LEU A 190 -24.17 2.53 12.72
CA LEU A 190 -23.16 1.88 11.87
C LEU A 190 -22.37 2.91 11.06
N ASN A 191 -23.04 3.91 10.49
CA ASN A 191 -22.36 4.96 9.75
C ASN A 191 -21.40 5.76 10.65
N ALA A 192 -21.81 6.09 11.88
CA ALA A 192 -20.93 6.74 12.85
C ALA A 192 -19.72 5.88 13.23
N LEU A 193 -19.90 4.56 13.37
CA LEU A 193 -18.80 3.63 13.65
C LEU A 193 -17.81 3.52 12.48
N TYR A 194 -18.27 3.57 11.23
CA TYR A 194 -17.39 3.61 10.06
C TYR A 194 -16.57 4.91 10.00
N TRP A 195 -17.18 6.04 10.34
CA TRP A 195 -16.46 7.30 10.49
C TRP A 195 -15.41 7.23 11.61
N LEU A 196 -15.76 6.63 12.74
CA LEU A 196 -14.83 6.42 13.85
C LEU A 196 -13.66 5.52 13.44
N LEU A 197 -13.91 4.43 12.70
CA LEU A 197 -12.87 3.57 12.14
C LEU A 197 -11.89 4.36 11.27
N ALA A 198 -12.40 5.23 10.38
CA ALA A 198 -11.57 6.05 9.51
C ALA A 198 -10.72 7.09 10.27
N LEU A 199 -11.19 7.56 11.43
CA LEU A 199 -10.45 8.50 12.29
C LEU A 199 -9.43 7.82 13.22
N LEU A 200 -9.76 6.63 13.74
CA LEU A 200 -8.93 5.97 14.75
C LEU A 200 -7.87 5.05 14.14
N VAL A 201 -8.09 4.51 12.95
CA VAL A 201 -7.22 3.45 12.43
C VAL A 201 -6.25 3.97 11.39
N GLU A 202 -4.97 3.86 11.73
CA GLU A 202 -3.90 4.01 10.76
C GLU A 202 -3.84 2.77 9.84
N PRO A 203 -3.54 2.93 8.54
CA PRO A 203 -3.43 1.81 7.60
C PRO A 203 -2.47 0.69 8.02
N ARG A 204 -1.48 1.01 8.87
CA ARG A 204 -0.48 0.06 9.41
C ARG A 204 -1.08 -0.97 10.36
N ASP A 205 -2.22 -0.69 10.96
CA ASP A 205 -2.88 -1.59 11.92
C ASP A 205 -3.87 -2.55 11.26
N LEU A 206 -4.18 -2.35 9.98
CA LEU A 206 -5.07 -3.23 9.22
C LEU A 206 -4.36 -4.49 8.71
N TRP A 207 -3.15 -4.29 8.18
CA TRP A 207 -2.40 -5.31 7.47
C TRP A 207 -1.38 -5.99 8.37
N ASP A 208 -1.28 -7.32 8.26
CA ASP A 208 -0.23 -8.06 8.94
C ASP A 208 1.08 -7.95 8.16
N MET A 209 1.91 -6.97 8.54
CA MET A 209 3.24 -6.76 7.97
C MET A 209 4.35 -7.51 8.73
N SER A 210 4.01 -8.46 9.61
CA SER A 210 4.99 -9.22 10.42
C SER A 210 6.01 -10.01 9.60
N ARG A 211 5.74 -10.23 8.31
CA ARG A 211 6.65 -10.85 7.35
C ARG A 211 7.90 -10.00 7.09
N TYR A 212 7.80 -8.67 7.20
CA TYR A 212 8.89 -7.75 6.87
C TYR A 212 9.48 -7.15 8.15
N LYS A 213 10.81 -7.20 8.24
CA LYS A 213 11.58 -6.48 9.25
C LYS A 213 12.03 -5.17 8.65
N ILE A 214 11.53 -4.08 9.22
CA ILE A 214 11.90 -2.72 8.83
C ILE A 214 12.88 -2.19 9.88
N GLU A 215 14.12 -2.00 9.48
CA GLU A 215 15.17 -1.41 10.30
C GLU A 215 15.37 0.05 9.88
N PHE A 216 15.30 0.94 10.86
CA PHE A 216 15.65 2.34 10.64
C PHE A 216 17.17 2.49 10.70
N VAL A 217 17.78 2.98 9.62
CA VAL A 217 19.24 3.11 9.53
C VAL A 217 19.66 4.51 9.97
N GLU A 218 19.13 5.53 9.29
CA GLU A 218 19.58 6.91 9.49
C GLU A 218 18.46 7.92 9.19
N CYS A 219 18.42 9.00 9.99
CA CYS A 219 17.65 10.21 9.70
C CYS A 219 18.63 11.36 9.55
N ARG A 220 18.50 12.14 8.48
CA ARG A 220 18.98 13.52 8.47
C ARG A 220 17.76 14.43 8.63
N PRO A 221 17.57 15.04 9.81
CA PRO A 221 16.47 15.96 10.04
C PRO A 221 16.67 17.22 9.20
N SER A 222 15.56 17.88 8.88
CA SER A 222 15.60 19.18 8.21
C SER A 222 16.11 20.24 9.17
N THR A 223 17.20 20.90 8.82
CA THR A 223 17.64 22.13 9.47
C THR A 223 17.02 23.33 8.77
N PRO A 224 16.90 24.51 9.44
CA PRO A 224 16.37 25.71 8.80
C PRO A 224 17.11 26.14 7.52
N ASP A 225 18.38 25.73 7.39
CA ASP A 225 19.24 26.00 6.24
C ASP A 225 19.24 24.87 5.20
N SER A 226 18.50 23.77 5.47
CA SER A 226 18.43 22.62 4.58
C SER A 226 17.78 23.00 3.27
N SER A 227 18.49 22.74 2.18
CA SER A 227 18.00 22.95 0.82
C SER A 227 17.70 21.63 0.12
N TYR A 228 16.84 21.69 -0.89
CA TYR A 228 16.61 20.55 -1.80
C TYR A 228 17.93 19.99 -2.36
N THR A 229 18.85 20.87 -2.72
CA THR A 229 20.14 20.52 -3.33
C THR A 229 21.05 19.78 -2.35
N GLU A 230 21.06 20.19 -1.08
CA GLU A 230 21.79 19.52 -0.02
C GLU A 230 21.22 18.13 0.27
N THR A 231 19.89 18.03 0.32
CA THR A 231 19.20 16.75 0.55
C THR A 231 19.40 15.80 -0.62
N LEU A 232 19.31 16.30 -1.85
CA LEU A 232 19.59 15.55 -3.07
C LEU A 232 21.05 15.05 -3.08
N TRP A 233 22.00 15.90 -2.72
CA TRP A 233 23.40 15.51 -2.59
C TRP A 233 23.61 14.43 -1.52
N ALA A 234 22.95 14.56 -0.37
CA ALA A 234 23.03 13.56 0.70
C ALA A 234 22.58 12.18 0.19
N VAL A 235 21.50 12.14 -0.58
CA VAL A 235 20.98 10.91 -1.19
C VAL A 235 21.97 10.37 -2.21
N ILE A 236 22.48 11.20 -3.15
CA ILE A 236 23.47 10.80 -4.17
C ILE A 236 24.73 10.22 -3.51
N ASN A 237 25.23 10.89 -2.47
CA ASN A 237 26.42 10.47 -1.75
C ASN A 237 26.22 9.11 -1.06
N MET A 238 25.00 8.83 -0.60
CA MET A 238 24.65 7.56 0.05
C MET A 238 24.33 6.43 -0.94
N THR A 239 23.73 6.75 -2.09
CA THR A 239 23.41 5.77 -3.14
C THR A 239 24.62 5.46 -4.02
N GLY A 240 25.62 6.34 -4.07
CA GLY A 240 26.82 6.17 -4.89
C GLY A 240 26.57 6.27 -6.40
N SER A 241 25.39 6.75 -6.81
CA SER A 241 24.97 6.86 -8.20
C SER A 241 24.15 8.13 -8.42
N VAL A 242 24.26 8.70 -9.62
CA VAL A 242 23.49 9.87 -10.09
C VAL A 242 22.48 9.50 -11.19
N GLU A 243 22.51 8.26 -11.69
CA GLU A 243 21.73 7.83 -12.86
C GLU A 243 20.22 7.88 -12.59
N TRP A 244 19.80 7.55 -11.37
CA TRP A 244 18.41 7.65 -10.93
C TRP A 244 17.89 9.10 -10.90
N VAL A 245 18.77 10.08 -10.71
CA VAL A 245 18.40 11.51 -10.72
C VAL A 245 18.09 11.97 -12.14
N ALA A 246 18.92 11.54 -13.10
CA ALA A 246 18.73 11.82 -14.51
C ALA A 246 17.49 11.10 -15.07
N ASN A 247 17.34 9.81 -14.75
CA ASN A 247 16.21 9.01 -15.22
C ASN A 247 14.87 9.41 -14.57
N GLY A 248 14.91 9.91 -13.34
CA GLY A 248 13.71 10.28 -12.57
C GLY A 248 13.24 11.72 -12.76
N GLU A 249 13.84 12.49 -13.67
CA GLU A 249 13.52 13.91 -13.93
C GLU A 249 13.47 14.76 -12.63
N LEU A 250 14.38 14.45 -11.69
CA LEU A 250 14.35 15.05 -10.36
C LEU A 250 14.97 16.46 -10.31
N ILE A 251 15.60 16.87 -11.40
CA ILE A 251 16.20 18.18 -11.60
C ILE A 251 15.79 18.75 -12.96
N PRO A 252 15.78 20.09 -13.13
CA PRO A 252 15.57 20.72 -14.43
C PRO A 252 16.62 20.26 -15.45
N GLN A 253 16.18 19.90 -16.67
CA GLN A 253 17.04 19.56 -17.79
C GLN A 253 17.72 20.82 -18.34
N THR A 254 18.79 21.25 -17.68
CA THR A 254 19.60 22.40 -18.11
C THR A 254 21.07 22.01 -18.07
N PRO A 255 21.92 22.58 -18.95
CA PRO A 255 23.33 22.23 -19.02
C PRO A 255 24.09 22.51 -17.70
N ALA A 256 23.62 23.51 -16.92
CA ALA A 256 24.17 23.80 -15.59
C ALA A 256 23.92 22.66 -14.58
N TRP A 257 22.73 22.05 -14.63
CA TRP A 257 22.38 20.91 -13.78
C TRP A 257 23.09 19.63 -14.22
N ASP A 258 23.28 19.42 -15.53
CA ASP A 258 24.06 18.28 -16.04
C ASP A 258 25.53 18.37 -15.61
N GLN A 259 26.13 19.56 -15.69
CA GLN A 259 27.46 19.80 -15.17
C GLN A 259 27.53 19.56 -13.65
N TRP A 260 26.53 20.05 -12.91
CA TRP A 260 26.46 19.83 -11.46
C TRP A 260 26.37 18.34 -11.12
N LEU A 261 25.58 17.54 -11.86
CA LEU A 261 25.50 16.09 -11.65
C LEU A 261 26.81 15.37 -11.95
N GLN A 262 27.52 15.79 -13.00
CA GLN A 262 28.80 15.22 -13.37
C GLN A 262 29.85 15.47 -12.27
N GLU A 263 29.90 16.70 -11.76
CA GLU A 263 30.76 17.06 -10.62
C GLU A 263 30.34 16.32 -9.35
N ALA A 264 29.04 16.21 -9.08
CA ALA A 264 28.52 15.43 -7.95
C ALA A 264 29.02 13.98 -7.99
N LYS A 265 29.02 13.35 -9.19
CA LYS A 265 29.51 11.97 -9.37
C LYS A 265 31.01 11.81 -9.03
N GLU A 266 31.83 12.81 -9.33
CA GLU A 266 33.29 12.78 -9.05
C GLU A 266 33.63 13.03 -7.57
N HIS A 267 32.70 13.66 -6.85
CA HIS A 267 32.85 14.06 -5.45
C HIS A 267 32.15 13.11 -4.46
N ILE A 268 31.60 11.98 -4.92
CA ILE A 268 31.01 10.96 -4.04
C ILE A 268 32.04 10.49 -3.01
N GLY A 269 31.66 10.48 -1.73
CA GLY A 269 32.51 10.11 -0.60
C GLY A 269 33.50 11.20 -0.15
N LYS A 270 33.42 12.41 -0.70
CA LYS A 270 34.27 13.56 -0.32
C LYS A 270 33.44 14.68 0.30
N ASP A 271 34.09 15.53 1.07
CA ASP A 271 33.49 16.78 1.55
C ASP A 271 33.38 17.76 0.36
N TRP A 272 32.15 18.01 -0.07
CA TRP A 272 31.80 18.88 -1.20
C TRP A 272 30.57 19.69 -0.80
N ASP A 273 30.58 20.99 -1.12
CA ASP A 273 29.47 21.90 -0.86
C ASP A 273 28.55 21.97 -2.09
N PRO A 274 27.43 21.21 -2.09
CA PRO A 274 26.56 21.12 -3.25
C PRO A 274 25.79 22.41 -3.52
N VAL A 275 25.48 23.17 -2.46
CA VAL A 275 24.63 24.37 -2.53
C VAL A 275 25.42 25.51 -3.14
N ARG A 276 26.63 25.76 -2.61
CA ARG A 276 27.52 26.78 -3.17
C ARG A 276 27.83 26.49 -4.62
N ARG A 277 28.11 25.22 -4.97
CA ARG A 277 28.47 24.89 -6.35
C ARG A 277 27.33 25.08 -7.33
N LYS A 278 26.10 24.72 -6.91
CA LYS A 278 24.89 25.04 -7.66
C LYS A 278 24.74 26.54 -7.87
N ASP A 279 24.90 27.34 -6.81
CA ASP A 279 24.74 28.80 -6.87
C ASP A 279 25.79 29.45 -7.79
N GLU A 280 27.00 28.89 -7.87
CA GLU A 280 28.04 29.30 -8.83
C GLU A 280 27.64 28.98 -10.28
N LEU A 281 27.18 27.75 -10.55
CA LEU A 281 26.79 27.31 -11.90
C LEU A 281 25.54 28.02 -12.41
N MET A 282 24.59 28.31 -11.53
CA MET A 282 23.33 28.98 -11.85
C MET A 282 23.41 30.49 -11.69
N ASN A 283 24.60 31.03 -11.42
CA ASN A 283 24.78 32.46 -11.31
C ASN A 283 24.51 33.12 -12.68
N PRO A 284 23.50 34.01 -12.79
CA PRO A 284 23.19 34.66 -14.06
C PRO A 284 24.35 35.52 -14.59
N ARG A 285 25.31 35.91 -13.73
CA ARG A 285 26.53 36.63 -14.15
C ARG A 285 27.52 35.75 -14.92
N LEU A 286 27.47 34.43 -14.76
CA LEU A 286 28.28 33.47 -15.52
C LEU A 286 27.56 32.97 -16.78
N ALA A 287 26.23 32.88 -16.74
CA ALA A 287 25.40 32.57 -17.92
C ALA A 287 25.42 33.70 -18.98
N TYR A 288 25.73 34.94 -18.56
CA TYR A 288 25.90 36.10 -19.44
C TYR A 288 27.39 36.44 -19.61
N ARG A 289 28.11 35.69 -20.45
CA ARG A 289 29.52 35.95 -20.77
C ARG A 289 29.62 36.47 -22.21
N ASN A 290 30.19 37.67 -22.40
CA ASN A 290 30.34 38.33 -23.71
C ASN A 290 29.03 38.66 -24.46
N GLY A 291 27.98 39.10 -23.75
CA GLY A 291 26.78 39.64 -24.38
C GLY A 291 25.83 38.61 -25.02
N ARG A 292 26.05 37.31 -24.78
CA ARG A 292 25.19 36.22 -25.25
C ARG A 292 24.76 35.34 -24.08
N TRP A 293 23.51 34.90 -24.12
CA TRP A 293 23.00 33.83 -23.29
C TRP A 293 23.50 32.51 -23.86
N PHE A 294 23.97 31.60 -23.00
CA PHE A 294 24.16 30.21 -23.39
C PHE A 294 22.79 29.53 -23.33
N ASP A 295 22.29 29.10 -24.50
CA ASP A 295 21.13 28.20 -24.65
C ASP A 295 21.55 26.76 -24.35
#